data_AF-A0A2J8AGT1-F1
#
_entry.id   AF-A0A2J8AGT1-F1
#
_cell.length_a   1.000
_cell.length_b   1.000
_cell.length_c   1.000
_cell.angle_alpha   90.00
_cell.angle_beta   90.00
_cell.angle_gamma   90.00
#
_symmetry.space_group_name_H-M   'P 1'
#
loop_
_entity.id
_entity.type
_entity.pdbx_description
1 polymer ?
#
loop_
_entity_poly.entity_id
_entity_poly.type
_entity_poly.pdbx_seq_one_letter_code
_entity_poly.pdbx_strand_id
1 'polypeptide(L)'
;MAMTQRVVDQRTLELQRPASDIILSTHVEPMLDIAAERRRCTFNVPELSYVLNGSKELLEKKQQFSDMLAKTSWGDKSQRYFLGREEEYALCTWITADGIEECRRTCGGHGYSKLSGLPTLFQNYVQNVTWEGDNNVLCLQTARHLLKHHASRPAVFAPLRMGGRAAGAHPSSGGNPLVRWYAATARRTSAGSRAGGAAKAHCTHVLHATFLQSVARLEAERAVGPDTAAVLRQLAALFALEQLERGGGLAAVLEDGYLSASQAASARAAHRGLLAALRPNAVALVDAFAFPDYLLHSALGRRDGDVYRGLLDMAAGSPLNASAEGPAWEGVLRPVLAARSRM
;
A
#
# COMPACT_ATOMS: atom_id res chain seq x y z
N MET A 1 24.18 18.51 24.66
CA MET A 1 23.70 18.83 26.02
C MET A 1 23.11 17.57 26.62
N ALA A 2 23.65 17.09 27.73
CA ALA A 2 23.09 15.93 28.42
C ALA A 2 21.66 16.27 28.88
N MET A 3 20.68 15.46 28.49
CA MET A 3 19.31 15.62 28.97
C MET A 3 19.30 15.45 30.49
N THR A 4 19.04 16.52 31.23
CA THR A 4 18.81 16.48 32.67
C THR A 4 17.60 15.58 32.90
N GLN A 5 17.84 14.38 33.42
CA GLN A 5 16.80 13.41 33.71
C GLN A 5 15.81 14.07 34.67
N ARG A 6 14.56 14.27 34.22
CA ARG A 6 13.52 14.90 35.04
C ARG A 6 13.28 13.98 36.23
N VAL A 7 13.74 14.36 37.41
CA VAL A 7 13.54 13.59 38.64
C VAL A 7 12.08 13.78 39.05
N VAL A 8 11.26 12.79 38.74
CA VAL A 8 9.86 12.72 39.21
C VAL A 8 9.89 12.24 40.66
N ASP A 9 9.15 12.89 41.55
CA ASP A 9 9.09 12.52 42.96
C ASP A 9 8.39 11.15 43.16
N GLN A 10 8.77 10.46 44.24
CA GLN A 10 8.31 9.10 44.55
C GLN A 10 6.78 9.00 44.62
N ARG A 11 6.11 10.03 45.16
CA ARG A 11 4.65 10.08 45.32
C ARG A 11 3.94 10.19 43.96
N THR A 12 4.47 11.01 43.06
CA THR A 12 3.95 11.11 41.68
C THR A 12 4.13 9.80 40.92
N LEU A 13 5.25 9.10 41.10
CA LEU A 13 5.48 7.77 40.51
C LEU A 13 4.48 6.72 41.03
N GLU A 14 4.19 6.73 42.33
CA GLU A 14 3.21 5.83 42.96
C GLU A 14 1.77 6.09 42.49
N LEU A 15 1.40 7.36 42.29
CA LEU A 15 0.10 7.74 41.75
C LEU A 15 -0.08 7.34 40.28
N GLN A 16 1.01 7.40 39.50
CA GLN A 16 0.98 7.04 38.08
C GLN A 16 1.10 5.54 37.84
N ARG A 17 1.75 4.80 38.74
CA ARG A 17 2.03 3.35 38.60
C ARG A 17 0.82 2.51 38.17
N PRO A 18 -0.35 2.58 38.82
CA PRO A 18 -1.49 1.76 38.41
C PRO A 18 -1.94 2.01 36.97
N ALA A 19 -1.91 3.27 36.52
CA ALA A 19 -2.25 3.63 35.14
C ALA A 19 -1.14 3.21 34.16
N SER A 20 0.13 3.43 34.55
CA SER A 20 1.30 3.00 33.78
C SER A 20 1.35 1.48 33.62
N ASP A 21 1.05 0.70 34.66
CA ASP A 21 1.07 -0.76 34.62
C ASP A 21 0.00 -1.31 33.67
N ILE A 22 -1.20 -0.69 33.64
CA ILE A 22 -2.24 -1.03 32.65
C ILE A 22 -1.74 -0.74 31.23
N ILE A 23 -1.15 0.43 30.99
CA ILE A 23 -0.61 0.82 29.67
C ILE A 23 0.54 -0.12 29.26
N LEU A 24 1.44 -0.43 30.20
CA LEU A 24 2.62 -1.25 30.00
C LEU A 24 2.28 -2.74 29.85
N SER A 25 1.14 -3.21 30.37
CA SER A 25 0.68 -4.59 30.19
C SER A 25 0.43 -4.96 28.72
N THR A 26 0.13 -3.95 27.89
CA THR A 26 -0.05 -4.07 26.44
C THR A 26 1.07 -3.41 25.64
N HIS A 27 2.10 -2.90 26.31
CA HIS A 27 3.19 -2.19 25.66
C HIS A 27 4.05 -3.15 24.84
N VAL A 28 4.34 -2.71 23.62
CA VAL A 28 5.20 -3.42 22.69
C VAL A 28 6.35 -2.47 22.37
N GLU A 29 7.56 -2.87 22.72
CA GLU A 29 8.78 -2.15 22.35
C GLU A 29 8.99 -2.25 20.83
N PRO A 30 8.81 -1.17 20.05
CA PRO A 30 8.77 -1.27 18.59
C PRO A 30 10.05 -1.83 17.97
N MET A 31 11.21 -1.50 18.57
CA MET A 31 12.52 -2.01 18.13
C MET A 31 12.64 -3.53 18.31
N LEU A 32 12.15 -4.07 19.42
CA LEU A 32 12.19 -5.51 19.69
C LEU A 32 11.16 -6.25 18.84
N ASP A 33 9.99 -5.67 18.67
CA ASP A 33 8.90 -6.22 17.88
C ASP A 33 9.27 -6.32 16.40
N ILE A 34 9.77 -5.24 15.78
CA ILE A 34 10.18 -5.26 14.37
C ILE A 34 11.33 -6.25 14.14
N ALA A 35 12.25 -6.38 15.10
CA ALA A 35 13.33 -7.37 15.04
C ALA A 35 12.80 -8.81 15.21
N ALA A 36 11.77 -9.02 16.03
CA ALA A 36 11.09 -10.31 16.15
C ALA A 36 10.34 -10.67 14.86
N GLU A 37 9.62 -9.73 14.26
CA GLU A 37 8.90 -9.90 13.00
C GLU A 37 9.86 -10.27 11.84
N ARG A 38 10.99 -9.58 11.71
CA ARG A 38 12.02 -9.91 10.72
C ARG A 38 12.57 -11.33 10.87
N ARG A 39 12.66 -11.84 12.10
CA ARG A 39 13.11 -13.22 12.38
C ARG A 39 12.07 -14.28 12.04
N ARG A 40 10.79 -13.92 11.96
CA ARG A 40 9.68 -14.83 11.62
C ARG A 40 9.48 -14.98 10.12
N CYS A 41 10.24 -14.27 9.29
CA CYS A 41 10.08 -14.34 7.84
C CYS A 41 10.36 -15.75 7.31
N THR A 42 9.56 -16.17 6.35
CA THR A 42 9.63 -17.52 5.76
C THR A 42 10.29 -17.54 4.40
N PHE A 43 10.72 -16.40 3.87
CA PHE A 43 11.29 -16.27 2.53
C PHE A 43 12.59 -15.47 2.53
N ASN A 44 13.36 -15.58 1.45
CA ASN A 44 14.65 -14.91 1.32
C ASN A 44 14.46 -13.44 0.89
N VAL A 45 14.68 -12.52 1.83
CA VAL A 45 14.52 -11.07 1.58
C VAL A 45 15.53 -10.54 0.56
N PRO A 46 16.86 -10.82 0.65
CA PRO A 46 17.83 -10.40 -0.36
C PRO A 46 17.46 -10.82 -1.78
N GLU A 47 16.98 -12.04 -1.96
CA GLU A 47 16.55 -12.56 -3.25
C GLU A 47 15.44 -11.71 -3.87
N LEU A 48 14.37 -11.46 -3.10
CA LEU A 48 13.29 -10.58 -3.55
C LEU A 48 13.78 -9.14 -3.79
N SER A 49 14.71 -8.64 -2.96
CA SER A 49 15.31 -7.33 -3.16
C SER A 49 16.05 -7.20 -4.48
N TYR A 50 16.78 -8.24 -4.91
CA TYR A 50 17.47 -8.23 -6.20
C TYR A 50 16.48 -8.16 -7.37
N VAL A 51 15.39 -8.94 -7.29
CA VAL A 51 14.32 -8.90 -8.30
C VAL A 51 13.68 -7.52 -8.39
N LEU A 52 13.32 -6.93 -7.25
CA LEU A 52 12.64 -5.62 -7.20
C LEU A 52 13.53 -4.46 -7.64
N ASN A 53 14.85 -4.59 -7.48
CA ASN A 53 15.82 -3.53 -7.81
C ASN A 53 16.61 -3.80 -9.11
N GLY A 54 16.24 -4.83 -9.88
CA GLY A 54 16.77 -5.11 -11.21
C GLY A 54 18.03 -6.00 -11.26
N SER A 55 18.93 -5.91 -10.28
CA SER A 55 20.01 -6.88 -10.06
C SER A 55 20.69 -6.68 -8.69
N LYS A 56 21.54 -7.64 -8.31
CA LYS A 56 22.40 -7.50 -7.13
C LYS A 56 23.35 -6.31 -7.25
N GLU A 57 24.00 -6.11 -8.40
CA GLU A 57 24.93 -4.98 -8.58
C GLU A 57 24.22 -3.62 -8.55
N LEU A 58 23.00 -3.53 -9.11
CA LEU A 58 22.22 -2.29 -9.10
C LEU A 58 21.73 -1.95 -7.69
N LEU A 59 21.34 -2.96 -6.90
CA LEU A 59 20.97 -2.76 -5.50
C LEU A 59 22.18 -2.29 -4.67
N GLU A 60 23.33 -2.96 -4.80
CA GLU A 60 24.57 -2.58 -4.12
C GLU A 60 25.00 -1.17 -4.50
N LYS A 61 24.96 -0.82 -5.80
CA LYS A 61 25.20 0.54 -6.29
C LYS A 61 24.20 1.54 -5.72
N LYS A 62 22.91 1.23 -5.68
CA LYS A 62 21.87 2.11 -5.10
C LYS A 62 22.12 2.37 -3.61
N GLN A 63 22.57 1.35 -2.88
CA GLN A 63 22.86 1.45 -1.45
C GLN A 63 24.14 2.28 -1.21
N GLN A 64 25.22 2.01 -1.94
CA GLN A 64 26.45 2.82 -1.91
C GLN A 64 26.19 4.27 -2.32
N PHE A 65 25.38 4.50 -3.36
CA PHE A 65 25.03 5.83 -3.82
C PHE A 65 24.15 6.57 -2.80
N SER A 66 23.25 5.88 -2.12
CA SER A 66 22.47 6.45 -1.01
C SER A 66 23.35 6.91 0.15
N ASP A 67 24.33 6.09 0.56
CA ASP A 67 25.26 6.43 1.64
C ASP A 67 26.16 7.62 1.29
N MET A 68 26.49 7.77 -0.01
CA MET A 68 27.22 8.91 -0.54
C MET A 68 26.35 10.17 -0.58
N LEU A 69 25.08 10.05 -1.02
CA LEU A 69 24.12 11.16 -1.08
C LEU A 69 23.79 11.73 0.30
N ALA A 70 23.68 10.86 1.33
CA ALA A 70 23.40 11.27 2.72
C ALA A 70 24.46 12.20 3.33
N LYS A 71 25.63 12.36 2.68
CA LYS A 71 26.75 13.22 3.13
C LYS A 71 26.87 14.54 2.35
N THR A 72 25.91 14.88 1.50
CA THR A 72 26.00 16.05 0.60
C THR A 72 24.72 16.89 0.57
N SER A 73 24.82 18.17 0.21
CA SER A 73 23.77 19.19 0.38
C SER A 73 22.84 19.43 -0.84
N TRP A 74 22.83 18.56 -1.87
CA TRP A 74 22.30 18.90 -3.21
C TRP A 74 21.19 17.98 -3.77
N GLY A 75 20.49 17.19 -2.95
CA GLY A 75 19.53 16.17 -3.40
C GLY A 75 18.20 16.63 -4.05
N ASP A 76 18.23 17.60 -4.98
CA ASP A 76 17.07 18.07 -5.74
C ASP A 76 16.74 17.14 -6.94
N LYS A 77 15.45 16.88 -7.15
CA LYS A 77 14.90 15.82 -8.03
C LYS A 77 13.92 16.35 -9.07
N SER A 78 14.28 17.42 -9.76
CA SER A 78 13.40 18.14 -10.69
C SER A 78 13.21 17.51 -12.08
N GLN A 79 13.64 16.26 -12.35
CA GLN A 79 13.51 15.67 -13.69
C GLN A 79 13.22 14.16 -13.65
N ARG A 80 11.99 13.74 -13.98
CA ARG A 80 11.68 12.37 -14.44
C ARG A 80 10.63 12.41 -15.56
N TYR A 81 11.04 11.90 -16.73
CA TYR A 81 10.25 11.84 -17.98
C TYR A 81 9.87 10.37 -18.29
N PHE A 82 8.58 10.18 -18.64
CA PHE A 82 7.90 9.19 -19.51
C PHE A 82 8.18 7.67 -19.46
N LEU A 83 7.08 6.88 -19.48
CA LEU A 83 6.72 6.00 -20.61
C LEU A 83 5.28 5.42 -20.46
N GLY A 84 4.58 5.31 -21.60
CA GLY A 84 3.15 5.03 -21.70
C GLY A 84 2.75 3.57 -21.49
N ARG A 85 1.68 3.40 -20.70
CA ARG A 85 0.75 2.26 -20.74
C ARG A 85 -0.57 2.72 -20.11
N GLU A 86 -1.29 3.56 -20.85
CA GLU A 86 -2.41 4.41 -20.38
C GLU A 86 -3.52 3.65 -19.63
N GLU A 87 -3.70 2.35 -19.88
CA GLU A 87 -4.80 1.54 -19.32
C GLU A 87 -4.45 0.84 -17.99
N GLU A 88 -3.20 0.38 -17.82
CA GLU A 88 -2.69 -0.15 -16.54
C GLU A 88 -2.39 0.99 -15.56
N TYR A 89 -2.05 2.16 -16.10
CA TYR A 89 -1.66 3.33 -15.33
C TYR A 89 -2.81 3.82 -14.43
N ALA A 90 -4.02 3.99 -14.96
CA ALA A 90 -5.15 4.55 -14.20
C ALA A 90 -5.56 3.70 -12.98
N LEU A 91 -5.62 2.37 -13.14
CA LEU A 91 -5.97 1.48 -12.03
C LEU A 91 -4.85 1.46 -10.97
N CYS A 92 -3.59 1.38 -11.42
CA CYS A 92 -2.44 1.39 -10.52
C CYS A 92 -2.31 2.71 -9.76
N THR A 93 -2.57 3.86 -10.40
CA THR A 93 -2.49 5.17 -9.73
C THR A 93 -3.61 5.37 -8.72
N TRP A 94 -4.83 4.88 -8.98
CA TRP A 94 -5.89 4.88 -7.96
C TRP A 94 -5.54 3.98 -6.77
N ILE A 95 -5.18 2.71 -7.02
CA ILE A 95 -4.85 1.76 -5.95
C ILE A 95 -3.70 2.31 -5.09
N THR A 96 -2.70 2.94 -5.70
CA THR A 96 -1.55 3.49 -4.98
C THR A 96 -1.94 4.75 -4.20
N ALA A 97 -2.71 5.67 -4.78
CA ALA A 97 -3.17 6.87 -4.07
C ALA A 97 -4.01 6.52 -2.84
N ASP A 98 -4.97 5.60 -3.00
CA ASP A 98 -5.80 5.09 -1.90
C ASP A 98 -4.94 4.34 -0.87
N GLY A 99 -3.97 3.55 -1.31
CA GLY A 99 -3.05 2.82 -0.44
C GLY A 99 -2.16 3.73 0.41
N ILE A 100 -1.63 4.82 -0.15
CA ILE A 100 -0.83 5.80 0.61
C ILE A 100 -1.68 6.45 1.70
N GLU A 101 -2.92 6.84 1.37
CA GLU A 101 -3.83 7.45 2.35
C GLU A 101 -4.29 6.44 3.40
N GLU A 102 -4.52 5.18 3.04
CA GLU A 102 -4.78 4.10 4.00
C GLU A 102 -3.62 3.97 4.99
N CYS A 103 -2.36 3.91 4.51
CA CYS A 103 -1.16 3.88 5.35
C CYS A 103 -1.08 5.09 6.28
N ARG A 104 -1.42 6.29 5.79
CA ARG A 104 -1.44 7.50 6.62
C ARG A 104 -2.44 7.38 7.77
N ARG A 105 -3.63 6.83 7.49
CA ARG A 105 -4.69 6.64 8.50
C ARG A 105 -4.35 5.56 9.51
N THR A 106 -3.70 4.47 9.09
CA THR A 106 -3.30 3.38 10.01
C THR A 106 -2.20 3.81 10.98
N CYS A 107 -1.42 4.83 10.66
CA CYS A 107 -0.46 5.45 11.58
C CYS A 107 -1.09 6.43 12.60
N GLY A 108 -2.42 6.56 12.63
CA GLY A 108 -3.15 7.38 13.60
C GLY A 108 -2.73 8.85 13.60
N GLY A 109 -2.70 9.47 14.79
CA GLY A 109 -2.34 10.89 14.94
C GLY A 109 -0.93 11.22 14.45
N HIS A 110 0.05 10.33 14.65
CA HIS A 110 1.41 10.54 14.17
C HIS A 110 1.51 10.45 12.64
N GLY A 111 0.63 9.71 11.97
CA GLY A 111 0.50 9.69 10.51
C GLY A 111 0.05 11.02 9.90
N TYR A 112 -0.60 11.89 10.67
CA TYR A 112 -0.93 13.25 10.21
C TYR A 112 0.30 14.16 10.15
N SER A 113 1.30 13.92 11.00
CA SER A 113 2.51 14.73 11.04
C SER A 113 3.32 14.57 9.75
N LYS A 114 3.88 15.68 9.25
CA LYS A 114 4.84 15.64 8.12
C LYS A 114 6.07 14.78 8.43
N LEU A 115 6.40 14.59 9.72
CA LEU A 115 7.51 13.74 10.17
C LEU A 115 7.30 12.25 9.80
N SER A 116 6.06 11.83 9.56
CA SER A 116 5.77 10.47 9.07
C SER A 116 6.14 10.26 7.60
N GLY A 117 6.35 11.33 6.82
CA GLY A 117 6.59 11.27 5.37
C GLY A 117 5.36 10.98 4.52
N LEU A 118 4.31 10.38 5.09
CA LEU A 118 3.09 9.93 4.38
C LEU A 118 2.27 11.10 3.79
N PRO A 119 2.05 12.24 4.48
CA PRO A 119 1.33 13.37 3.90
C PRO A 119 2.02 13.95 2.66
N THR A 120 3.36 14.08 2.71
CA THR A 120 4.16 14.58 1.58
C THR A 120 4.15 13.56 0.44
N LEU A 121 4.25 12.27 0.74
CA LEU A 121 4.14 11.20 -0.26
C LEU A 121 2.78 11.26 -0.98
N PHE A 122 1.69 11.38 -0.25
CA PHE A 122 0.34 11.49 -0.83
C PHE A 122 0.21 12.73 -1.71
N GLN A 123 0.63 13.90 -1.21
CA GLN A 123 0.56 15.16 -1.93
C GLN A 123 1.35 15.12 -3.25
N ASN A 124 2.52 14.48 -3.25
CA ASN A 124 3.35 14.34 -4.45
C ASN A 124 2.82 13.26 -5.41
N TYR A 125 2.09 12.26 -4.91
CA TYR A 125 1.63 11.15 -5.71
C TYR A 125 0.26 11.41 -6.36
N VAL A 126 -0.65 12.08 -5.67
CA VAL A 126 -2.05 12.21 -6.09
C VAL A 126 -2.21 12.84 -7.48
N GLN A 127 -1.27 13.70 -7.90
CA GLN A 127 -1.26 14.27 -9.25
C GLN A 127 -1.25 13.21 -10.38
N ASN A 128 -0.72 12.02 -10.12
CA ASN A 128 -0.63 10.93 -11.10
C ASN A 128 -2.00 10.36 -11.47
N VAL A 129 -3.07 10.67 -10.73
CA VAL A 129 -4.45 10.27 -11.09
C VAL A 129 -5.09 11.20 -12.11
N THR A 130 -4.43 12.33 -12.42
CA THR A 130 -4.99 13.42 -13.24
C THR A 130 -4.10 13.78 -14.42
N TRP A 131 -2.79 13.92 -14.23
CA TRP A 131 -1.88 14.23 -15.33
C TRP A 131 -1.58 12.95 -16.13
N GLU A 132 -1.41 13.12 -17.44
CA GLU A 132 -1.25 12.11 -18.51
C GLU A 132 -2.58 11.44 -18.90
N GLY A 133 -3.68 12.03 -18.42
CA GLY A 133 -5.05 11.63 -18.70
C GLY A 133 -5.80 11.43 -17.39
N ASP A 134 -6.95 12.08 -17.23
CA ASP A 134 -7.81 11.84 -16.08
C ASP A 134 -8.19 10.35 -16.02
N ASN A 135 -8.00 9.72 -14.87
CA ASN A 135 -8.23 8.27 -14.73
C ASN A 135 -9.65 7.84 -15.16
N ASN A 136 -10.69 8.69 -15.01
CA ASN A 136 -12.02 8.35 -15.50
C ASN A 136 -12.09 8.37 -17.03
N VAL A 137 -11.43 9.34 -17.66
CA VAL A 137 -11.34 9.42 -19.13
C VAL A 137 -10.58 8.22 -19.70
N LEU A 138 -9.46 7.85 -19.09
CA LEU A 138 -8.66 6.67 -19.47
C LEU A 138 -9.50 5.39 -19.35
N CYS A 139 -10.22 5.21 -18.23
CA CYS A 139 -11.12 4.07 -18.06
C CYS A 139 -12.23 4.02 -19.11
N LEU A 140 -12.77 5.17 -19.54
CA LEU A 140 -13.78 5.23 -20.59
C LEU A 140 -13.21 4.91 -21.98
N GLN A 141 -11.96 5.27 -22.26
CA GLN A 141 -11.28 4.88 -23.50
C GLN A 141 -11.10 3.36 -23.58
N THR A 142 -10.61 2.74 -22.51
CA THR A 142 -10.51 1.27 -22.40
C THR A 142 -11.89 0.64 -22.52
N ALA A 143 -12.91 1.17 -21.84
CA ALA A 143 -14.27 0.65 -21.97
C ALA A 143 -14.81 0.72 -23.41
N ARG A 144 -14.55 1.81 -24.14
CA ARG A 144 -14.92 1.95 -25.56
C ARG A 144 -14.18 0.93 -26.43
N HIS A 145 -12.89 0.71 -26.19
CA HIS A 145 -12.12 -0.31 -26.88
C HIS A 145 -12.71 -1.70 -26.66
N LEU A 146 -13.00 -2.05 -25.40
CA LEU A 146 -13.63 -3.31 -25.01
C LEU A 146 -15.00 -3.50 -25.67
N LEU A 147 -15.85 -2.47 -25.71
CA LEU A 147 -17.16 -2.52 -26.37
C LEU A 147 -17.05 -2.73 -27.89
N LYS A 148 -16.11 -2.07 -28.57
CA LYS A 148 -15.86 -2.27 -30.01
C LYS A 148 -15.40 -3.70 -30.30
N HIS A 149 -14.52 -4.26 -29.47
CA HIS A 149 -14.06 -5.64 -29.61
C HIS A 149 -15.15 -6.66 -29.28
N HIS A 150 -16.00 -6.39 -28.29
CA HIS A 150 -17.14 -7.25 -27.98
C HIS A 150 -18.18 -7.25 -29.11
N ALA A 151 -18.46 -6.08 -29.71
CA ALA A 151 -19.38 -5.94 -30.84
C ALA A 151 -18.86 -6.60 -32.13
N SER A 152 -17.54 -6.59 -32.37
CA SER A 152 -16.94 -7.15 -33.59
C SER A 152 -16.58 -8.64 -33.49
N ARG A 153 -16.37 -9.18 -32.28
CA ARG A 153 -16.01 -10.59 -32.08
C ARG A 153 -16.80 -11.22 -30.91
N PRO A 154 -18.14 -11.34 -31.02
CA PRO A 154 -18.93 -12.06 -30.01
C PRO A 154 -18.43 -13.51 -29.81
N ALA A 155 -17.80 -14.12 -30.82
CA ALA A 155 -17.27 -15.48 -30.80
C ALA A 155 -15.92 -15.65 -30.06
N VAL A 156 -15.03 -14.65 -30.02
CA VAL A 156 -13.75 -14.76 -29.28
C VAL A 156 -13.96 -14.55 -27.78
N PHE A 157 -15.01 -13.82 -27.41
CA PHE A 157 -15.57 -13.79 -26.05
C PHE A 157 -16.57 -14.92 -25.78
N ALA A 158 -16.93 -15.74 -26.78
CA ALA A 158 -17.82 -16.88 -26.62
C ALA A 158 -17.26 -18.10 -25.85
N PRO A 159 -15.95 -18.28 -25.56
CA PRO A 159 -15.54 -19.34 -24.63
C PRO A 159 -15.98 -19.09 -23.18
N LEU A 160 -16.52 -17.90 -22.86
CA LEU A 160 -17.20 -17.63 -21.59
C LEU A 160 -18.68 -18.09 -21.59
N ARG A 161 -19.12 -18.72 -22.68
CA ARG A 161 -20.38 -19.45 -22.81
C ARG A 161 -20.12 -20.95 -22.67
N MET A 162 -19.47 -21.36 -21.57
CA MET A 162 -19.51 -22.77 -21.14
C MET A 162 -20.69 -22.96 -20.19
N GLY A 163 -21.69 -23.68 -20.69
CA GLY A 163 -22.88 -24.08 -19.94
C GLY A 163 -24.03 -23.10 -20.12
N GLY A 164 -24.91 -23.41 -21.07
CA GLY A 164 -26.29 -22.95 -20.98
C GLY A 164 -26.92 -23.38 -19.66
N ARG A 165 -28.10 -22.84 -19.36
CA ARG A 165 -29.00 -23.36 -18.34
C ARG A 165 -29.02 -24.90 -18.38
N ALA A 166 -28.27 -25.53 -17.49
CA ALA A 166 -28.39 -26.93 -17.17
C ALA A 166 -28.61 -26.97 -15.67
N ALA A 167 -29.87 -27.11 -15.29
CA ALA A 167 -30.21 -27.65 -13.99
C ALA A 167 -29.40 -28.95 -13.81
N GLY A 168 -28.51 -28.98 -12.81
CA GLY A 168 -27.87 -30.23 -12.37
C GLY A 168 -26.39 -30.48 -12.70
N ALA A 169 -25.60 -29.52 -13.18
CA ALA A 169 -24.15 -29.73 -13.34
C ALA A 169 -23.33 -29.24 -12.12
N HIS A 170 -22.57 -30.15 -11.52
CA HIS A 170 -21.70 -29.96 -10.36
C HIS A 170 -20.66 -28.83 -10.58
N PRO A 171 -20.42 -27.92 -9.61
CA PRO A 171 -19.68 -26.66 -9.82
C PRO A 171 -18.15 -26.76 -9.66
N SER A 172 -17.51 -27.81 -10.19
CA SER A 172 -16.09 -28.10 -9.95
C SER A 172 -15.12 -27.74 -11.10
N SER A 173 -15.50 -26.90 -12.08
CA SER A 173 -14.53 -26.38 -13.06
C SER A 173 -13.91 -25.04 -12.58
N GLY A 174 -12.67 -25.12 -12.10
CA GLY A 174 -11.87 -24.04 -11.51
C GLY A 174 -11.46 -22.93 -12.48
N GLY A 175 -12.42 -22.10 -12.91
CA GLY A 175 -12.14 -20.88 -13.67
C GLY A 175 -11.74 -19.71 -12.75
N ASN A 176 -10.78 -18.89 -13.18
CA ASN A 176 -10.29 -17.72 -12.45
C ASN A 176 -11.45 -16.74 -12.09
N PRO A 177 -11.69 -16.42 -10.80
CA PRO A 177 -12.77 -15.52 -10.37
C PRO A 177 -12.73 -14.12 -11.00
N LEU A 178 -11.56 -13.57 -11.32
CA LEU A 178 -11.42 -12.28 -12.00
C LEU A 178 -11.90 -12.33 -13.45
N VAL A 179 -11.70 -13.46 -14.13
CA VAL A 179 -12.26 -13.67 -15.48
C VAL A 179 -13.78 -13.72 -15.42
N ARG A 180 -14.34 -14.35 -14.39
CA ARG A 180 -15.80 -14.38 -14.15
C ARG A 180 -16.35 -13.00 -13.83
N TRP A 181 -15.62 -12.21 -13.05
CA TRP A 181 -15.97 -10.81 -12.74
C TRP A 181 -15.94 -9.92 -13.98
N TYR A 182 -14.90 -10.03 -14.81
CA TYR A 182 -14.83 -9.34 -16.10
C TYR A 182 -16.00 -9.74 -17.01
N ALA A 183 -16.30 -11.05 -17.13
CA ALA A 183 -17.42 -11.53 -17.93
C ALA A 183 -18.78 -11.00 -17.44
N ALA A 184 -18.96 -10.91 -16.11
CA ALA A 184 -20.16 -10.38 -15.48
C ALA A 184 -20.35 -8.88 -15.73
N THR A 185 -19.29 -8.10 -15.54
CA THR A 185 -19.34 -6.66 -15.77
C THR A 185 -19.51 -6.30 -17.25
N ALA A 186 -18.86 -7.05 -18.16
CA ALA A 186 -18.96 -6.85 -19.61
C ALA A 186 -20.37 -7.13 -20.19
N ARG A 187 -21.14 -8.07 -19.63
CA ARG A 187 -22.54 -8.29 -20.06
C ARG A 187 -23.47 -7.13 -19.71
N ARG A 188 -23.12 -6.36 -18.68
CA ARG A 188 -23.95 -5.28 -18.15
C ARG A 188 -23.63 -3.91 -18.76
N THR A 189 -22.57 -3.81 -19.57
CA THR A 189 -22.10 -2.56 -20.17
C THR A 189 -22.91 -2.02 -21.35
N SER A 190 -24.13 -2.52 -21.58
CA SER A 190 -25.07 -1.88 -22.51
C SER A 190 -25.54 -0.49 -22.06
N ALA A 191 -25.30 -0.09 -20.81
CA ALA A 191 -25.61 1.24 -20.26
C ALA A 191 -24.33 2.00 -19.87
N GLY A 192 -24.13 3.19 -20.43
CA GLY A 192 -22.88 3.97 -20.37
C GLY A 192 -22.30 4.27 -18.98
N SER A 193 -23.09 4.24 -17.91
CA SER A 193 -22.56 4.45 -16.54
C SER A 193 -21.79 3.25 -15.98
N ARG A 194 -21.99 2.05 -16.52
CA ARG A 194 -21.33 0.81 -16.06
C ARG A 194 -20.04 0.48 -16.81
N ALA A 195 -19.71 1.27 -17.84
CA ALA A 195 -18.53 1.13 -18.69
C ALA A 195 -17.21 1.11 -17.90
N GLY A 196 -17.07 2.00 -16.91
CA GLY A 196 -15.88 2.06 -16.06
C GLY A 196 -15.67 0.80 -15.20
N GLY A 197 -16.73 0.11 -14.80
CA GLY A 197 -16.64 -1.14 -14.02
C GLY A 197 -16.03 -2.29 -14.83
N ALA A 198 -16.41 -2.43 -16.11
CA ALA A 198 -15.85 -3.46 -16.98
C ALA A 198 -14.38 -3.18 -17.34
N ALA A 199 -14.01 -1.91 -17.53
CA ALA A 199 -12.62 -1.51 -17.73
C ALA A 199 -11.76 -1.85 -16.49
N LYS A 200 -12.21 -1.48 -15.29
CA LYS A 200 -11.53 -1.83 -14.03
C LYS A 200 -11.38 -3.36 -13.87
N ALA A 201 -12.42 -4.12 -14.18
CA ALA A 201 -12.37 -5.58 -14.12
C ALA A 201 -11.37 -6.18 -15.12
N HIS A 202 -11.31 -5.63 -16.33
CA HIS A 202 -10.33 -6.02 -17.33
C HIS A 202 -8.90 -5.73 -16.87
N CYS A 203 -8.60 -4.50 -16.46
CA CYS A 203 -7.28 -4.11 -16.01
C CYS A 203 -6.84 -4.94 -14.79
N THR A 204 -7.74 -5.20 -13.84
CA THR A 204 -7.44 -6.06 -12.68
C THR A 204 -7.08 -7.49 -13.12
N HIS A 205 -7.83 -8.04 -14.08
CA HIS A 205 -7.52 -9.37 -14.61
C HIS A 205 -6.15 -9.42 -15.29
N VAL A 206 -5.82 -8.41 -16.11
CA VAL A 206 -4.54 -8.29 -16.79
C VAL A 206 -3.39 -8.17 -15.78
N LEU A 207 -3.50 -7.28 -14.79
CA LEU A 207 -2.49 -7.11 -13.74
C LEU A 207 -2.24 -8.43 -12.99
N HIS A 208 -3.31 -9.12 -12.59
CA HIS A 208 -3.17 -10.40 -11.88
C HIS A 208 -2.58 -11.50 -12.76
N ALA A 209 -2.97 -11.58 -14.04
CA ALA A 209 -2.40 -12.54 -14.98
C ALA A 209 -0.91 -12.30 -15.21
N THR A 210 -0.52 -11.04 -15.43
CA THR A 210 0.88 -10.62 -15.59
C THR A 210 1.69 -10.89 -14.32
N PHE A 211 1.10 -10.71 -13.13
CA PHE A 211 1.76 -11.04 -11.87
C PHE A 211 2.06 -12.55 -11.78
N LEU A 212 1.07 -13.41 -12.00
CA LEU A 212 1.28 -14.86 -11.98
C LEU A 212 2.30 -15.33 -13.04
N GLN A 213 2.24 -14.77 -14.25
CA GLN A 213 3.22 -15.05 -15.31
C GLN A 213 4.63 -14.61 -14.91
N SER A 214 4.77 -13.45 -14.28
CA SER A 214 6.05 -12.94 -13.78
C SER A 214 6.61 -13.87 -12.69
N VAL A 215 5.79 -14.34 -11.75
CA VAL A 215 6.25 -15.29 -10.73
C VAL A 215 6.70 -16.61 -11.34
N ALA A 216 5.91 -17.18 -12.25
CA ALA A 216 6.27 -18.42 -12.93
C ALA A 216 7.57 -18.28 -13.74
N ARG A 217 7.78 -17.12 -14.37
CA ARG A 217 9.03 -16.80 -15.07
C ARG A 217 10.22 -16.75 -14.12
N LEU A 218 10.09 -16.05 -12.98
CA LEU A 218 11.16 -15.94 -11.99
C LEU A 218 11.56 -17.30 -11.40
N GLU A 219 10.59 -18.20 -11.20
CA GLU A 219 10.87 -19.58 -10.80
C GLU A 219 11.59 -20.38 -11.88
N ALA A 220 11.16 -20.27 -13.14
CA ALA A 220 11.80 -20.95 -14.26
C ALA A 220 13.25 -20.49 -14.47
N GLU A 221 13.50 -19.19 -14.29
CA GLU A 221 14.83 -18.57 -14.35
C GLU A 221 15.66 -18.82 -13.08
N ARG A 222 15.10 -19.46 -12.05
CA ARG A 222 15.70 -19.65 -10.71
C ARG A 222 16.17 -18.34 -10.08
N ALA A 223 15.52 -17.23 -10.43
CA ALA A 223 15.74 -15.93 -9.83
C ALA A 223 15.13 -15.83 -8.42
N VAL A 224 14.13 -16.67 -8.14
CA VAL A 224 13.52 -16.82 -6.81
C VAL A 224 13.43 -18.29 -6.38
N GLY A 225 13.59 -18.56 -5.08
CA GLY A 225 13.39 -19.85 -4.47
C GLY A 225 11.91 -20.20 -4.32
N PRO A 226 11.60 -21.48 -4.00
CA PRO A 226 10.22 -21.96 -3.91
C PRO A 226 9.41 -21.22 -2.84
N ASP A 227 10.03 -20.87 -1.71
CA ASP A 227 9.37 -20.17 -0.61
C ASP A 227 9.01 -18.72 -0.99
N THR A 228 9.95 -18.01 -1.62
CA THR A 228 9.73 -16.64 -2.14
C THR A 228 8.62 -16.65 -3.20
N ALA A 229 8.64 -17.60 -4.13
CA ALA A 229 7.58 -17.75 -5.13
C ALA A 229 6.22 -18.10 -4.50
N ALA A 230 6.18 -18.91 -3.45
CA ALA A 230 4.96 -19.22 -2.72
C ALA A 230 4.35 -17.97 -2.07
N VAL A 231 5.18 -17.13 -1.42
CA VAL A 231 4.74 -15.86 -0.84
C VAL A 231 4.24 -14.90 -1.93
N LEU A 232 4.93 -14.80 -3.07
CA LEU A 232 4.48 -13.97 -4.20
C LEU A 232 3.14 -14.46 -4.80
N ARG A 233 2.92 -15.77 -4.88
CA ARG A 233 1.62 -16.33 -5.27
C ARG A 233 0.52 -16.03 -4.27
N GLN A 234 0.82 -16.08 -2.97
CA GLN A 234 -0.12 -15.69 -1.91
C GLN A 234 -0.49 -14.20 -2.03
N LEU A 235 0.48 -13.33 -2.32
CA LEU A 235 0.23 -11.90 -2.57
C LEU A 235 -0.63 -11.68 -3.82
N ALA A 236 -0.36 -12.39 -4.91
CA ALA A 236 -1.18 -12.33 -6.11
C ALA A 236 -2.64 -12.77 -5.82
N ALA A 237 -2.83 -13.84 -5.06
CA ALA A 237 -4.15 -14.31 -4.65
C ALA A 237 -4.86 -13.30 -3.73
N LEU A 238 -4.14 -12.72 -2.75
CA LEU A 238 -4.69 -11.70 -1.87
C LEU A 238 -5.11 -10.46 -2.66
N PHE A 239 -4.28 -10.00 -3.60
CA PHE A 239 -4.61 -8.90 -4.50
C PHE A 239 -5.91 -9.17 -5.28
N ALA A 240 -6.05 -10.35 -5.88
CA ALA A 240 -7.27 -10.71 -6.61
C ALA A 240 -8.53 -10.67 -5.74
N LEU A 241 -8.45 -11.22 -4.52
CA LEU A 241 -9.58 -11.23 -3.59
C LEU A 241 -9.91 -9.84 -3.06
N GLU A 242 -8.90 -9.03 -2.73
CA GLU A 242 -9.08 -7.64 -2.29
C GLU A 242 -9.79 -6.81 -3.38
N GLN A 243 -9.35 -6.93 -4.64
CA GLN A 243 -9.99 -6.21 -5.76
C GLN A 243 -11.42 -6.70 -6.03
N LEU A 244 -11.70 -8.00 -5.83
CA LEU A 244 -13.07 -8.52 -5.90
C LEU A 244 -13.97 -7.97 -4.80
N GLU A 245 -13.46 -7.82 -3.58
CA GLU A 245 -14.23 -7.32 -2.44
C GLU A 245 -14.40 -5.80 -2.48
N ARG A 246 -13.31 -5.02 -2.56
CA ARG A 246 -13.34 -3.55 -2.61
C ARG A 246 -13.90 -3.02 -3.92
N GLY A 247 -13.59 -3.66 -5.05
CA GLY A 247 -13.98 -3.20 -6.39
C GLY A 247 -15.45 -3.43 -6.74
N GLY A 248 -16.27 -3.91 -5.80
CA GLY A 248 -17.68 -4.27 -6.04
C GLY A 248 -17.84 -5.52 -6.92
N GLY A 249 -16.76 -6.26 -7.17
CA GLY A 249 -16.78 -7.39 -8.07
C GLY A 249 -17.53 -8.59 -7.54
N LEU A 250 -17.50 -8.80 -6.22
CA LEU A 250 -18.24 -9.86 -5.56
C LEU A 250 -19.76 -9.70 -5.75
N ALA A 251 -20.27 -8.46 -5.70
CA ALA A 251 -21.68 -8.17 -5.95
C ALA A 251 -22.06 -8.51 -7.41
N ALA A 252 -21.22 -8.12 -8.37
CA ALA A 252 -21.47 -8.39 -9.78
C ALA A 252 -21.52 -9.89 -10.12
N VAL A 253 -20.62 -10.70 -9.55
CA VAL A 253 -20.60 -12.15 -9.79
C VAL A 253 -21.70 -12.91 -9.03
N LEU A 254 -22.18 -12.38 -7.89
CA LEU A 254 -23.32 -12.95 -7.15
C LEU A 254 -24.63 -12.71 -7.89
N GLU A 255 -24.88 -11.48 -8.32
CA GLU A 255 -26.10 -11.09 -9.02
C GLU A 255 -26.25 -11.79 -10.38
N ASP A 256 -25.15 -12.04 -11.10
CA ASP A 256 -25.18 -12.82 -12.35
C ASP A 256 -25.23 -14.34 -12.13
N GLY A 257 -25.19 -14.81 -10.87
CA GLY A 257 -25.20 -16.23 -10.53
C GLY A 257 -23.89 -16.98 -10.83
N TYR A 258 -22.77 -16.28 -11.03
CA TYR A 258 -21.45 -16.88 -11.25
C TYR A 258 -20.80 -17.44 -9.98
N LEU A 259 -21.15 -16.86 -8.84
CA LEU A 259 -20.83 -17.38 -7.53
C LEU A 259 -22.12 -17.52 -6.71
N SER A 260 -22.18 -18.57 -5.90
CA SER A 260 -23.19 -18.68 -4.84
C SER A 260 -22.80 -17.84 -3.62
N ALA A 261 -23.77 -17.59 -2.73
CA ALA A 261 -23.51 -16.96 -1.44
C ALA A 261 -22.49 -17.75 -0.59
N SER A 262 -22.52 -19.08 -0.65
CA SER A 262 -21.55 -19.94 0.03
C SER A 262 -20.14 -19.79 -0.55
N GLN A 263 -20.00 -19.71 -1.87
CA GLN A 263 -18.70 -19.48 -2.52
C GLN A 263 -18.15 -18.07 -2.22
N ALA A 264 -19.02 -17.06 -2.17
CA ALA A 264 -18.63 -15.71 -1.73
C ALA A 264 -18.17 -15.68 -0.26
N ALA A 265 -18.83 -16.45 0.62
CA ALA A 265 -18.38 -16.61 2.01
C ALA A 265 -17.01 -17.31 2.07
N SER A 266 -16.79 -18.34 1.26
CA SER A 266 -15.50 -19.02 1.15
C SER A 266 -14.39 -18.10 0.61
N ALA A 267 -14.70 -17.22 -0.35
CA ALA A 267 -13.75 -16.23 -0.85
C ALA A 267 -13.29 -15.26 0.26
N ARG A 268 -14.24 -14.75 1.07
CA ARG A 268 -13.92 -13.91 2.25
C ARG A 268 -13.12 -14.65 3.31
N ALA A 269 -13.41 -15.94 3.51
CA ALA A 269 -12.64 -16.77 4.44
C ALA A 269 -11.20 -17.00 3.92
N ALA A 270 -11.04 -17.24 2.62
CA ALA A 270 -9.73 -17.37 1.98
C ALA A 270 -8.93 -16.07 2.05
N HIS A 271 -9.57 -14.91 1.85
CA HIS A 271 -8.96 -13.60 2.01
C HIS A 271 -8.37 -13.42 3.42
N ARG A 272 -9.19 -13.65 4.46
CA ARG A 272 -8.71 -13.61 5.86
C ARG A 272 -7.61 -14.63 6.15
N GLY A 273 -7.71 -15.83 5.58
CA GLY A 273 -6.68 -16.86 5.69
C GLY A 273 -5.34 -16.42 5.09
N LEU A 274 -5.38 -15.76 3.92
CA LEU A 274 -4.18 -15.20 3.27
C LEU A 274 -3.58 -14.06 4.08
N LEU A 275 -4.39 -13.16 4.66
CA LEU A 275 -3.89 -12.13 5.58
C LEU A 275 -3.15 -12.76 6.77
N ALA A 276 -3.72 -13.79 7.39
CA ALA A 276 -3.08 -14.50 8.49
C ALA A 276 -1.78 -15.20 8.07
N ALA A 277 -1.76 -15.83 6.89
CA ALA A 277 -0.58 -16.51 6.34
C ALA A 277 0.55 -15.54 5.97
N LEU A 278 0.22 -14.36 5.45
CA LEU A 278 1.19 -13.34 5.03
C LEU A 278 1.66 -12.44 6.18
N ARG A 279 0.90 -12.35 7.28
CA ARG A 279 1.22 -11.47 8.42
C ARG A 279 2.65 -11.64 8.96
N PRO A 280 3.22 -12.86 9.13
CA PRO A 280 4.61 -13.02 9.59
C PRO A 280 5.65 -12.49 8.59
N ASN A 281 5.27 -12.37 7.32
CA ASN A 281 6.13 -11.92 6.22
C ASN A 281 5.99 -10.43 5.92
N ALA A 282 5.05 -9.73 6.54
CA ALA A 282 4.68 -8.36 6.18
C ALA A 282 5.88 -7.37 6.26
N VAL A 283 6.65 -7.42 7.36
CA VAL A 283 7.84 -6.55 7.53
C VAL A 283 8.93 -6.91 6.52
N ALA A 284 9.17 -8.21 6.32
CA ALA A 284 10.16 -8.71 5.36
C ALA A 284 9.82 -8.32 3.91
N LEU A 285 8.53 -8.31 3.55
CA LEU A 285 8.06 -7.90 2.22
C LEU A 285 8.33 -6.42 1.96
N VAL A 286 8.17 -5.55 2.96
CA VAL A 286 8.48 -4.12 2.80
C VAL A 286 9.99 -3.84 2.88
N ASP A 287 10.73 -4.58 3.71
CA ASP A 287 12.19 -4.54 3.74
C ASP A 287 12.79 -4.92 2.38
N ALA A 288 12.12 -5.81 1.63
CA ALA A 288 12.57 -6.25 0.31
C ALA A 288 12.67 -5.11 -0.72
N PHE A 289 11.88 -4.03 -0.58
CA PHE A 289 12.05 -2.85 -1.45
C PHE A 289 13.42 -2.17 -1.29
N ALA A 290 14.08 -2.41 -0.15
CA ALA A 290 15.39 -1.87 0.18
C ALA A 290 15.44 -0.34 0.04
N PHE A 291 14.40 0.33 0.55
CA PHE A 291 14.41 1.79 0.68
C PHE A 291 15.29 2.19 1.87
N PRO A 292 16.34 3.01 1.65
CA PRO A 292 17.15 3.55 2.74
C PRO A 292 16.36 4.64 3.48
N ASP A 293 16.62 4.79 4.78
CA ASP A 293 15.93 5.77 5.63
C ASP A 293 16.07 7.21 5.10
N TYR A 294 17.20 7.54 4.46
CA TYR A 294 17.40 8.81 3.77
C TYR A 294 16.36 9.08 2.68
N LEU A 295 16.02 8.08 1.87
CA LEU A 295 15.01 8.21 0.82
C LEU A 295 13.59 8.15 1.37
N LEU A 296 13.37 7.33 2.41
CA LEU A 296 12.06 7.19 3.03
C LEU A 296 11.66 8.44 3.81
N HIS A 297 12.64 9.13 4.43
CA HIS A 297 12.48 10.37 5.19
C HIS A 297 11.25 10.31 6.12
N SER A 298 11.17 9.26 6.93
CA SER A 298 10.05 8.98 7.81
C SER A 298 10.55 8.60 9.19
N ALA A 299 10.10 9.31 10.22
CA ALA A 299 10.33 8.93 11.61
C ALA A 299 9.61 7.62 11.97
N LEU A 300 8.44 7.36 11.36
CA LEU A 300 7.65 6.16 11.63
C LEU A 300 8.18 4.93 10.89
N GLY A 301 8.74 5.15 9.69
CA GLY A 301 9.24 4.08 8.82
C GLY A 301 10.71 3.73 9.02
N ARG A 302 11.35 4.20 10.10
CA ARG A 302 12.79 3.96 10.33
C ARG A 302 13.10 2.46 10.37
N ARG A 303 14.21 2.08 9.73
CA ARG A 303 14.63 0.68 9.69
C ARG A 303 14.89 0.09 11.07
N ASP A 304 15.43 0.86 12.01
CA ASP A 304 15.75 0.41 13.37
C ASP A 304 14.52 0.27 14.29
N GLY A 305 13.38 0.86 13.91
CA GLY A 305 12.18 0.90 14.75
C GLY A 305 12.27 1.89 15.92
N ASP A 306 13.30 2.75 15.99
CA ASP A 306 13.42 3.79 17.03
C ASP A 306 12.57 5.02 16.67
N VAL A 307 11.26 4.81 16.64
CA VAL A 307 10.27 5.76 16.13
C VAL A 307 10.18 7.02 16.96
N TYR A 308 10.07 6.89 18.29
CA TYR A 308 9.82 8.02 19.17
C TYR A 308 11.01 8.97 19.27
N ARG A 309 12.23 8.41 19.28
CA ARG A 309 13.44 9.22 19.21
C ARG A 309 13.55 9.92 17.86
N GLY A 310 13.28 9.21 16.76
CA GLY A 310 13.22 9.80 15.43
C GLY A 310 12.24 10.97 15.33
N LEU A 311 11.04 10.84 15.93
CA LEU A 311 10.05 11.92 15.98
C LEU A 311 10.58 13.14 16.75
N LEU A 312 11.22 12.92 17.90
CA LEU A 312 11.77 13.99 18.73
C LEU A 312 12.92 14.71 18.02
N ASP A 313 13.85 13.96 17.44
CA ASP A 313 15.02 14.49 16.74
C ASP A 313 14.59 15.34 15.54
N MET A 314 13.64 14.85 14.74
CA MET A 314 13.11 15.61 13.60
C MET A 314 12.30 16.83 14.04
N ALA A 315 11.54 16.75 15.14
CA ALA A 315 10.80 17.89 15.68
C ALA A 315 11.73 18.96 16.24
N ALA A 316 12.82 18.59 16.91
CA ALA A 316 13.81 19.51 17.47
C ALA A 316 14.47 20.37 16.39
N GLY A 317 14.64 19.84 15.17
CA GLY A 317 15.15 20.58 14.01
C GLY A 317 14.17 21.59 13.39
N SER A 318 12.93 21.67 13.86
CA SER A 318 11.93 22.62 13.36
C SER A 318 12.35 24.08 13.63
N PRO A 319 12.26 25.00 12.65
CA PRO A 319 12.55 26.42 12.87
C PRO A 319 11.70 27.06 13.97
N LEU A 320 10.49 26.53 14.23
CA LEU A 320 9.62 27.02 15.31
C LEU A 320 10.20 26.75 16.70
N ASN A 321 11.05 25.74 16.84
CA ASN A 321 11.68 25.38 18.11
C ASN A 321 13.03 26.10 18.31
N ALA A 322 13.39 27.03 17.43
CA ALA A 322 14.61 27.83 17.58
C ALA A 322 14.56 28.80 18.77
N SER A 323 13.35 29.19 19.23
CA SER A 323 13.14 29.96 20.44
C SER A 323 12.06 29.33 21.31
N ALA A 324 12.17 29.50 22.63
CA ALA A 324 11.20 28.94 23.58
C ALA A 324 9.81 29.61 23.50
N GLU A 325 9.78 30.91 23.19
CA GLU A 325 8.57 31.72 23.18
C GLU A 325 7.88 31.72 21.80
N GLY A 326 8.61 31.36 20.76
CA GLY A 326 8.13 31.39 19.38
C GLY A 326 8.05 32.80 18.77
N PRO A 327 7.84 32.90 17.45
CA PRO A 327 7.96 34.16 16.72
C PRO A 327 6.84 35.17 17.01
N ALA A 328 5.68 34.72 17.50
CA ALA A 328 4.51 35.55 17.71
C ALA A 328 4.36 36.10 19.14
N TRP A 329 5.23 35.71 20.07
CA TRP A 329 5.07 36.03 21.49
C TRP A 329 5.15 37.53 21.78
N GLU A 330 6.28 38.17 21.48
CA GLU A 330 6.52 39.58 21.79
C GLU A 330 5.60 40.54 21.01
N GLY A 331 5.37 40.27 19.73
CA GLY A 331 4.62 41.17 18.85
C GLY A 331 3.09 41.07 18.97
N VAL A 332 2.56 39.93 19.42
CA VAL A 332 1.12 39.64 19.36
C VAL A 332 0.58 39.17 20.70
N LEU A 333 1.12 38.08 21.24
CA LEU A 333 0.51 37.42 22.40
C LEU A 333 0.72 38.19 23.70
N ARG A 334 1.95 38.65 23.96
CA ARG A 334 2.31 39.34 25.20
C ARG A 334 1.50 40.62 25.42
N PRO A 335 1.34 41.53 24.43
CA PRO A 335 0.51 42.72 24.60
C PRO A 335 -0.97 42.41 24.84
N VAL A 336 -1.53 41.42 24.11
CA VAL A 336 -2.94 41.02 24.25
C VAL A 336 -3.24 40.44 25.63
N LEU A 337 -2.36 39.57 26.13
CA LEU A 337 -2.51 38.98 27.46
C LEU A 337 -2.33 40.02 28.57
N ALA A 338 -1.37 40.94 28.42
CA ALA A 338 -1.17 42.04 29.37
C ALA A 338 -2.38 42.99 29.43
N ALA A 339 -3.01 43.31 28.29
CA ALA A 339 -4.21 44.12 28.23
C ALA A 339 -5.41 43.45 28.91
N ARG A 340 -5.58 42.13 28.71
CA ARG A 340 -6.65 41.34 29.37
C ARG A 340 -6.48 41.23 30.88
N SER A 341 -5.26 41.19 31.39
CA SER A 341 -5.00 41.14 32.83
C SER A 341 -5.29 42.46 33.57
N ARG A 342 -5.54 43.56 32.84
CA ARG A 342 -5.85 44.89 33.38
C ARG A 342 -7.35 45.23 33.37
N MET A 343 -8.20 44.33 32.87
CA MET A 343 -9.68 44.40 32.95
C MET A 343 -10.17 43.55 34.11
#